data_AF-A0A178ZHK4-F1
#
_entry.id   AF-A0A178ZHK4-F1
#
_cell.length_a   1.000
_cell.length_b   1.000
_cell.length_c   1.000
_cell.angle_alpha   90.00
_cell.angle_beta   90.00
_cell.angle_gamma   90.00
#
_symmetry.space_group_name_H-M   'P 1'
#
loop_
_entity.id
_entity.type
_entity.pdbx_description
1 polymer ?
#
loop_
_entity_poly.entity_id
_entity_poly.type
_entity_poly.pdbx_seq_one_letter_code
_entity_poly.pdbx_strand_id
1 'polypeptide(L)'
;MALELGLDCALHELVGEDPLTTERRNFHIGSRKARTWCILYHIERELAVGTARKPRIRELDKALLRPYLDLPVSYPSDMRFISTIEIVQLRSDIQSRVESATSVSTISQSVLQEFEQKAQEWFQYWDTRFKAYNVDEDSLNRISLLTQKNYSRITICCTILGRLHKNANTPCLAVMEEVVRRTAETISDQLDVVSRSKSYRWHFRWAPTYSALMLTFSLVLALQLANRWPGHLDKAQTERQVRSVLGLLEMHPYQSLVLQVRRMLERSAEERLPWQQRLATWPVEEPKRGASMQSGRQHNPPLEMQAPVNSSEDGGAIQHTECIDSSNPELENLDWLSGGSIFGNWTLLELGNSMSYDMSMFGGNGAI
;
A
#
# COMPACT_ATOMS: atom_id res chain seq x y z
N MET A 1 -0.42 22.27 -11.49
CA MET A 1 -0.49 21.75 -12.88
C MET A 1 -1.78 21.01 -13.24
N ALA A 2 -2.09 19.80 -12.76
CA ALA A 2 -3.29 19.06 -13.22
C ALA A 2 -4.61 19.81 -13.01
N LEU A 3 -4.76 20.45 -11.84
CA LEU A 3 -5.92 21.31 -11.53
C LEU A 3 -5.90 22.61 -12.34
N GLU A 4 -4.73 23.22 -12.56
CA GLU A 4 -4.59 24.42 -13.41
C GLU A 4 -5.00 24.15 -14.87
N LEU A 5 -4.85 22.92 -15.35
CA LEU A 5 -5.28 22.50 -16.69
C LEU A 5 -6.78 22.15 -16.75
N GLY A 6 -7.49 22.23 -15.63
CA GLY A 6 -8.92 21.90 -15.48
C GLY A 6 -9.22 20.42 -15.70
N LEU A 7 -8.28 19.53 -15.37
CA LEU A 7 -8.48 18.09 -15.60
C LEU A 7 -9.58 17.51 -14.69
N ASP A 8 -9.79 18.12 -13.52
CA ASP A 8 -10.74 17.68 -12.50
C ASP A 8 -12.21 17.88 -12.89
N CYS A 9 -12.51 18.87 -13.73
CA CYS A 9 -13.85 19.10 -14.27
C CYS A 9 -14.11 18.33 -15.58
N ALA A 10 -13.06 17.87 -16.26
CA ALA A 10 -13.15 17.38 -17.64
C ALA A 10 -14.10 16.19 -17.83
N LEU A 11 -14.22 15.30 -16.84
CA LEU A 11 -15.15 14.16 -16.92
C LEU A 11 -16.60 14.64 -16.88
N HIS A 12 -16.92 15.58 -15.97
CA HIS A 12 -18.25 16.13 -15.82
C HIS A 12 -18.66 16.95 -17.04
N GLU A 13 -17.78 17.83 -17.51
CA GLU A 13 -17.99 18.63 -18.72
C GLU A 13 -18.26 17.74 -19.92
N LEU A 14 -17.41 16.73 -20.15
CA LEU A 14 -17.52 15.87 -21.32
C LEU A 14 -18.80 15.02 -21.34
N VAL A 15 -19.22 14.49 -20.19
CA VAL A 15 -20.46 13.69 -20.08
C VAL A 15 -21.71 14.56 -20.19
N GLY A 16 -21.62 15.84 -19.79
CA GLY A 16 -22.73 16.80 -19.89
C GLY A 16 -22.89 17.46 -21.27
N GLU A 17 -21.91 17.33 -22.16
CA GLU A 17 -21.96 17.91 -23.50
C GLU A 17 -22.82 17.09 -24.47
N ASP A 18 -23.55 17.77 -25.37
CA ASP A 18 -24.25 17.12 -26.48
C ASP A 18 -23.28 16.85 -27.65
N PRO A 19 -22.99 15.57 -27.97
CA PRO A 19 -22.05 15.21 -29.04
C PRO A 19 -22.40 15.77 -30.41
N LEU A 20 -23.67 16.13 -30.66
CA LEU A 20 -24.13 16.67 -31.93
C LEU A 20 -23.79 18.16 -32.11
N THR A 21 -23.58 18.88 -31.01
CA THR A 21 -23.34 20.33 -31.02
C THR A 21 -21.89 20.68 -30.75
N THR A 22 -21.17 19.84 -30.01
CA THR A 22 -19.75 20.07 -29.73
C THR A 22 -18.89 19.83 -30.97
N GLU A 23 -18.00 20.77 -31.27
CA GLU A 23 -16.97 20.58 -32.28
C GLU A 23 -16.14 19.31 -31.98
N ARG A 24 -16.02 18.40 -32.94
CA ARG A 24 -15.32 17.11 -32.80
C ARG A 24 -13.94 17.23 -32.15
N ARG A 25 -13.19 18.30 -32.49
CA ARG A 25 -11.87 18.56 -31.91
C ARG A 25 -11.92 18.79 -30.40
N ASN A 26 -12.87 19.59 -29.92
CA ASN A 26 -13.03 19.91 -28.50
C ASN A 26 -13.47 18.67 -27.72
N PHE A 27 -14.35 17.87 -28.31
CA PHE A 27 -14.79 16.60 -27.73
C PHE A 27 -13.64 15.58 -27.57
N HIS A 28 -12.72 15.50 -28.54
CA HIS A 28 -11.50 14.69 -28.40
C HIS A 28 -10.53 15.23 -27.35
N ILE A 29 -10.39 16.55 -27.23
CA ILE A 29 -9.54 17.17 -26.19
C ILE A 29 -10.12 16.88 -24.80
N GLY A 30 -11.43 17.05 -24.61
CA GLY A 30 -12.12 16.72 -23.38
C GLY A 30 -11.94 15.25 -22.99
N SER A 31 -12.10 14.32 -23.94
CA SER A 31 -11.83 12.89 -23.72
C SER A 31 -10.41 12.59 -23.23
N ARG A 32 -9.39 13.26 -23.80
CA ARG A 32 -8.00 13.10 -23.34
C ARG A 32 -7.80 13.65 -21.93
N LYS A 33 -8.39 14.80 -21.61
CA LYS A 33 -8.35 15.38 -20.26
C LYS A 33 -9.02 14.46 -19.24
N ALA A 34 -10.24 13.99 -19.53
CA ALA A 34 -11.00 13.09 -18.68
C ALA A 34 -10.25 11.77 -18.42
N ARG A 35 -9.70 11.14 -19.48
CA ARG A 35 -8.88 9.92 -19.36
C ARG A 35 -7.64 10.14 -18.50
N THR A 36 -6.94 11.26 -18.71
CA THR A 36 -5.75 11.62 -17.92
C THR A 36 -6.12 11.78 -16.45
N TRP A 37 -7.21 12.49 -16.15
CA TRP A 37 -7.71 12.65 -14.79
C TRP A 37 -8.07 11.33 -14.11
N CYS A 38 -8.79 10.46 -14.80
CA CYS A 38 -9.17 9.13 -14.29
C CYS A 38 -7.93 8.28 -13.95
N ILE A 39 -6.91 8.29 -14.82
CA ILE A 39 -5.66 7.57 -14.58
C ILE A 39 -4.90 8.17 -13.39
N LEU A 40 -4.81 9.50 -13.30
CA LEU A 40 -4.18 10.18 -12.16
C LEU A 40 -4.89 9.86 -10.86
N TYR A 41 -6.23 9.89 -10.85
CA TYR A 41 -7.05 9.50 -9.71
C TYR A 41 -6.71 8.08 -9.24
N HIS A 42 -6.71 7.11 -10.16
CA HIS A 42 -6.41 5.71 -9.84
C HIS A 42 -5.00 5.54 -9.25
N ILE A 43 -3.98 6.08 -9.92
CA ILE A 43 -2.59 6.00 -9.47
C ILE A 43 -2.45 6.65 -8.08
N GLU A 44 -3.01 7.83 -7.88
CA GLU A 44 -2.97 8.54 -6.61
C GLU A 44 -3.60 7.71 -5.47
N ARG A 45 -4.74 7.05 -5.73
CA ARG A 45 -5.43 6.21 -4.74
C ARG A 45 -4.60 5.00 -4.36
N GLU A 46 -4.05 4.30 -5.34
CA GLU A 46 -3.21 3.11 -5.08
C GLU A 46 -1.89 3.47 -4.41
N LEU A 47 -1.25 4.58 -4.80
CA LEU A 47 -0.06 5.08 -4.11
C LEU A 47 -0.39 5.53 -2.69
N ALA A 48 -1.52 6.21 -2.49
CA ALA A 48 -1.92 6.65 -1.16
C ALA A 48 -2.12 5.47 -0.21
N VAL A 49 -2.77 4.41 -0.67
CA VAL A 49 -2.88 3.13 0.06
C VAL A 49 -1.48 2.55 0.29
N GLY A 50 -0.69 2.37 -0.77
CA GLY A 50 0.66 1.80 -0.77
C GLY A 50 1.70 2.52 0.10
N THR A 51 1.50 3.81 0.36
CA THR A 51 2.37 4.62 1.23
C THR A 51 1.63 5.11 2.47
N ALA A 52 0.47 4.53 2.77
CA ALA A 52 -0.33 4.78 3.96
C ALA A 52 -0.65 6.24 4.29
N ARG A 53 -0.92 7.01 3.25
CA ARG A 53 -1.34 8.40 3.36
C ARG A 53 -2.79 8.52 2.89
N LYS A 54 -3.42 9.63 3.27
CA LYS A 54 -4.71 9.98 2.67
C LYS A 54 -4.51 10.37 1.19
N PRO A 55 -5.43 9.97 0.30
CA PRO A 55 -5.40 10.39 -1.09
C PRO A 55 -5.68 11.89 -1.19
N ARG A 56 -4.95 12.56 -2.09
CA ARG A 56 -5.05 14.02 -2.31
C ARG A 56 -6.16 14.38 -3.30
N ILE A 57 -6.49 13.47 -4.21
CA ILE A 57 -7.54 13.68 -5.21
C ILE A 57 -8.89 13.23 -4.62
N ARG A 58 -9.90 14.09 -4.74
CA ARG A 58 -11.30 13.81 -4.33
C ARG A 58 -11.86 12.61 -5.07
N GLU A 59 -12.89 11.99 -4.48
CA GLU A 59 -13.55 10.86 -5.12
C GLU A 59 -14.25 11.28 -6.40
N LEU A 60 -14.17 10.46 -7.45
CA LEU A 60 -14.89 10.69 -8.70
C LEU A 60 -16.36 10.33 -8.53
N ASP A 61 -17.24 11.07 -9.19
CA ASP A 61 -18.66 10.74 -9.23
C ASP A 61 -18.88 9.44 -10.03
N LYS A 62 -19.34 8.39 -9.33
CA LYS A 62 -19.64 7.07 -9.90
C LYS A 62 -20.70 7.15 -10.99
N ALA A 63 -21.61 8.13 -10.94
CA ALA A 63 -22.64 8.32 -11.94
C ALA A 63 -22.07 8.69 -13.32
N LEU A 64 -20.86 9.26 -13.39
CA LEU A 64 -20.24 9.71 -14.64
C LEU A 64 -19.35 8.64 -15.29
N LEU A 65 -18.90 7.64 -14.51
CA LEU A 65 -17.89 6.67 -14.94
C LEU A 65 -18.36 5.77 -16.10
N ARG A 66 -19.54 5.17 -15.97
CA ARG A 66 -20.09 4.30 -17.02
C ARG A 66 -20.59 5.08 -18.23
N PRO A 67 -21.35 6.19 -18.08
CA PRO A 67 -21.77 7.01 -19.22
C PRO A 67 -20.62 7.53 -20.09
N TYR A 68 -19.44 7.78 -19.50
CA TYR A 68 -18.25 8.12 -20.27
C TYR A 68 -17.92 7.09 -21.37
N LEU A 69 -18.19 5.80 -21.13
CA LEU A 69 -17.93 4.71 -22.09
C LEU A 69 -18.96 4.62 -23.21
N ASP A 70 -20.06 5.37 -23.12
CA ASP A 70 -21.08 5.42 -24.16
C ASP A 70 -20.88 6.64 -25.09
N LEU A 71 -19.90 7.50 -24.77
CA LEU A 71 -19.49 8.61 -25.63
C LEU A 71 -18.74 8.09 -26.87
N PRO A 72 -18.92 8.72 -28.05
CA PRO A 72 -18.30 8.27 -29.30
C PRO A 72 -16.76 8.42 -29.34
N VAL A 73 -16.17 9.07 -28.34
CA VAL A 73 -14.72 9.26 -28.18
C VAL A 73 -14.09 8.32 -27.15
N SER A 74 -14.90 7.45 -26.55
CA SER A 74 -14.41 6.38 -25.70
C SER A 74 -13.83 5.25 -26.55
N TYR A 75 -12.83 4.58 -26.02
CA TYR A 75 -12.24 3.39 -26.63
C TYR A 75 -12.57 2.16 -25.77
N PRO A 76 -12.64 0.95 -26.36
CA PRO A 76 -12.80 -0.28 -25.57
C PRO A 76 -11.73 -0.45 -24.48
N SER A 77 -10.52 0.08 -24.69
CA SER A 77 -9.44 0.11 -23.69
C SER A 77 -9.79 0.91 -22.44
N ASP A 78 -10.73 1.86 -22.53
CA ASP A 78 -11.10 2.74 -21.44
C ASP A 78 -11.89 1.99 -20.35
N MET A 79 -12.56 0.89 -20.73
CA MET A 79 -13.29 0.02 -19.81
C MET A 79 -12.42 -0.44 -18.63
N ARG A 80 -11.12 -0.71 -18.87
CA ARG A 80 -10.22 -1.22 -17.84
C ARG A 80 -9.97 -0.22 -16.71
N PHE A 81 -9.74 1.05 -17.02
CA PHE A 81 -9.52 2.02 -15.95
C PHE A 81 -10.82 2.40 -15.26
N ILE A 82 -11.94 2.46 -15.99
CA ILE A 82 -13.26 2.71 -15.39
C ILE A 82 -13.61 1.58 -14.41
N SER A 83 -13.49 0.31 -14.83
CA SER A 83 -13.75 -0.83 -13.95
C SER A 83 -12.84 -0.82 -12.71
N THR A 84 -11.56 -0.48 -12.90
CA THR A 84 -10.59 -0.39 -11.80
C THR A 84 -10.95 0.72 -10.81
N ILE A 85 -11.37 1.89 -11.28
CA ILE A 85 -11.80 3.00 -10.42
C ILE A 85 -13.00 2.58 -9.56
N GLU A 86 -14.00 1.92 -10.15
CA GLU A 86 -15.19 1.47 -9.42
C GLU A 86 -14.84 0.53 -8.25
N ILE A 87 -13.98 -0.47 -8.47
CA ILE A 87 -13.58 -1.42 -7.41
C ILE A 87 -12.68 -0.76 -6.36
N VAL A 88 -11.83 0.20 -6.74
CA VAL A 88 -11.00 0.98 -5.80
C VAL A 88 -11.85 1.86 -4.89
N GLN A 89 -12.90 2.48 -5.42
CA GLN A 89 -13.87 3.25 -4.64
C GLN A 89 -14.69 2.34 -3.73
N LEU A 90 -15.23 1.22 -4.25
CA LEU A 90 -15.94 0.23 -3.44
C LEU A 90 -15.08 -0.25 -2.27
N ARG A 91 -13.82 -0.58 -2.53
CA ARG A 91 -12.84 -0.96 -1.50
C ARG A 91 -12.68 0.13 -0.45
N SER A 92 -12.51 1.38 -0.89
CA SER A 92 -12.30 2.52 0.01
C SER A 92 -13.52 2.78 0.92
N ASP A 93 -14.74 2.69 0.37
CA ASP A 93 -15.99 2.83 1.12
C ASP A 93 -16.11 1.78 2.22
N ILE A 94 -15.83 0.52 1.86
CA ILE A 94 -15.88 -0.60 2.79
C ILE A 94 -14.82 -0.46 3.88
N GLN A 95 -13.58 -0.12 3.52
CA GLN A 95 -12.50 0.09 4.49
C GLN A 95 -12.84 1.21 5.48
N SER A 96 -13.35 2.35 4.99
CA SER A 96 -13.74 3.47 5.86
C SER A 96 -14.83 3.08 6.86
N ARG A 97 -15.79 2.24 6.46
CA ARG A 97 -16.81 1.70 7.36
C ARG A 97 -16.24 0.75 8.41
N VAL A 98 -15.30 -0.11 8.05
CA VAL A 98 -14.61 -1.02 9.00
C VAL A 98 -13.80 -0.21 10.03
N GLU A 99 -13.16 0.87 9.59
CA GLU A 99 -12.37 1.74 10.45
C GLU A 99 -13.23 2.56 11.42
N SER A 100 -14.37 3.07 10.95
CA SER A 100 -15.31 3.89 11.75
C SER A 100 -16.26 3.07 12.64
N ALA A 101 -16.33 1.75 12.44
CA ALA A 101 -17.13 0.83 13.23
C ALA A 101 -16.88 0.94 14.75
N THR A 102 -17.92 0.83 15.58
CA THR A 102 -17.77 0.74 17.05
C THR A 102 -17.64 -0.71 17.53
N SER A 103 -18.33 -1.66 16.90
CA SER A 103 -18.26 -3.11 17.23
C SER A 103 -17.65 -3.92 16.07
N VAL A 104 -16.42 -4.38 16.24
CA VAL A 104 -15.67 -5.03 15.15
C VAL A 104 -16.20 -6.43 14.81
N SER A 105 -16.62 -7.22 15.81
CA SER A 105 -17.02 -8.62 15.60
C SER A 105 -18.26 -8.74 14.71
N THR A 106 -19.33 -8.01 15.01
CA THR A 106 -20.59 -8.02 14.25
C THR A 106 -20.42 -7.41 12.84
N ILE A 107 -19.52 -6.43 12.70
CA ILE A 107 -19.31 -5.71 11.45
C ILE A 107 -18.43 -6.52 10.48
N SER A 108 -17.45 -7.28 10.98
CA SER A 108 -16.51 -8.01 10.13
C SER A 108 -17.16 -9.00 9.15
N GLN A 109 -18.10 -9.84 9.60
CA GLN A 109 -18.73 -10.84 8.73
C GLN A 109 -19.73 -10.22 7.75
N SER A 110 -20.57 -9.30 8.25
CA SER A 110 -21.59 -8.63 7.42
C SER A 110 -20.95 -7.75 6.34
N VAL A 111 -19.91 -7.00 6.69
CA VAL A 111 -19.18 -6.16 5.73
C VAL A 111 -18.45 -7.00 4.68
N LEU A 112 -17.85 -8.12 5.07
CA LEU A 112 -17.18 -8.99 4.10
C LEU A 112 -18.20 -9.60 3.14
N GLN A 113 -19.34 -10.08 3.64
CA GLN A 113 -20.41 -10.61 2.79
C GLN A 113 -20.96 -9.55 1.82
N GLU A 114 -21.18 -8.33 2.31
CA GLU A 114 -21.61 -7.20 1.48
C GLU A 114 -20.58 -6.89 0.39
N PHE A 115 -19.29 -6.85 0.74
CA PHE A 115 -18.22 -6.63 -0.22
C PHE A 115 -18.19 -7.75 -1.27
N GLU A 116 -18.24 -9.02 -0.86
CA GLU A 116 -18.24 -10.16 -1.79
C GLU A 116 -19.39 -10.07 -2.79
N GLN A 117 -20.60 -9.74 -2.31
CA GLN A 117 -21.75 -9.55 -3.19
C GLN A 117 -21.50 -8.44 -4.21
N LYS A 118 -21.14 -7.24 -3.75
CA LYS A 118 -20.91 -6.08 -4.63
C LYS A 118 -19.74 -6.29 -5.59
N ALA A 119 -18.67 -6.94 -5.12
CA ALA A 119 -17.52 -7.26 -5.94
C ALA A 119 -17.85 -8.33 -7.00
N GLN A 120 -18.73 -9.28 -6.68
CA GLN A 120 -19.20 -10.27 -7.64
C GLN A 120 -20.14 -9.66 -8.69
N GLU A 121 -21.06 -8.78 -8.28
CA GLU A 121 -21.91 -8.01 -9.19
C GLU A 121 -21.06 -7.13 -10.13
N TRP A 122 -20.08 -6.40 -9.58
CA TRP A 122 -19.11 -5.64 -10.34
C TRP A 122 -18.35 -6.52 -11.34
N PHE A 123 -17.84 -7.67 -10.90
CA PHE A 123 -17.10 -8.59 -11.76
C PHE A 123 -17.95 -9.10 -12.91
N GLN A 124 -19.17 -9.57 -12.63
CA GLN A 124 -20.09 -10.09 -13.64
C GLN A 124 -20.47 -9.02 -14.67
N TYR A 125 -20.74 -7.79 -14.23
CA TYR A 125 -21.02 -6.67 -15.12
C TYR A 125 -19.85 -6.42 -16.10
N TRP A 126 -18.64 -6.27 -15.57
CA TRP A 126 -17.48 -5.95 -16.41
C TRP A 126 -17.02 -7.13 -17.27
N ASP A 127 -17.04 -8.35 -16.74
CA ASP A 127 -16.71 -9.57 -17.50
C ASP A 127 -17.67 -9.76 -18.69
N THR A 128 -18.98 -9.54 -18.47
CA THR A 128 -19.99 -9.57 -19.53
C THR A 128 -19.75 -8.48 -20.57
N ARG A 129 -19.45 -7.24 -20.13
CA ARG A 129 -19.16 -6.14 -21.06
C ARG A 129 -17.89 -6.44 -21.87
N PHE A 130 -16.81 -6.94 -21.27
CA PHE A 130 -15.61 -7.34 -22.01
C PHE A 130 -15.87 -8.45 -23.02
N LYS A 131 -16.67 -9.46 -22.66
CA LYS A 131 -17.12 -10.51 -23.59
C LYS A 131 -17.86 -9.96 -24.80
N ALA A 132 -18.74 -8.97 -24.60
CA ALA A 132 -19.47 -8.32 -25.70
C ALA A 132 -18.54 -7.61 -26.71
N TYR A 133 -17.34 -7.19 -26.27
CA TYR A 133 -16.29 -6.63 -27.14
C TYR A 133 -15.28 -7.68 -27.64
N ASN A 134 -15.58 -8.98 -27.51
CA ASN A 134 -14.71 -10.10 -27.88
C ASN A 134 -13.31 -10.05 -27.22
N VAL A 135 -13.26 -9.55 -25.98
CA VAL A 135 -12.02 -9.51 -25.21
C VAL A 135 -11.74 -10.88 -24.60
N ASP A 136 -10.58 -11.43 -24.96
CA ASP A 136 -10.13 -12.77 -24.56
C ASP A 136 -10.01 -12.97 -23.04
N GLU A 137 -10.23 -14.20 -22.56
CA GLU A 137 -10.16 -14.58 -21.15
C GLU A 137 -8.79 -14.33 -20.53
N ASP A 138 -7.74 -14.64 -21.27
CA ASP A 138 -6.37 -14.45 -20.82
C ASP A 138 -5.85 -13.03 -21.09
N SER A 139 -6.68 -12.14 -21.66
CA SER A 139 -6.29 -10.75 -21.89
C SER A 139 -6.01 -10.00 -20.58
N LEU A 140 -5.14 -8.97 -20.64
CA LEU A 140 -4.88 -8.12 -19.48
C LEU A 140 -6.16 -7.54 -18.88
N ASN A 141 -7.13 -7.16 -19.71
CA ASN A 141 -8.36 -6.53 -19.25
C ASN A 141 -9.11 -7.46 -18.29
N ARG A 142 -9.33 -8.72 -18.67
CA ARG A 142 -10.08 -9.68 -17.85
C ARG A 142 -9.27 -10.18 -16.66
N ILE A 143 -7.97 -10.41 -16.83
CA ILE A 143 -7.06 -10.76 -15.72
C ILE A 143 -6.95 -9.60 -14.71
N SER A 144 -7.02 -8.34 -15.18
CA SER A 144 -7.02 -7.18 -14.28
C SER A 144 -8.27 -7.12 -13.40
N LEU A 145 -9.43 -7.60 -13.88
CA LEU A 145 -10.62 -7.68 -13.05
C LEU A 145 -10.43 -8.64 -11.87
N LEU A 146 -9.91 -9.84 -12.15
CA LEU A 146 -9.64 -10.85 -11.13
C LEU A 146 -8.62 -10.34 -10.12
N THR A 147 -7.50 -9.80 -10.60
CA THR A 147 -6.43 -9.32 -9.71
C THR A 147 -6.86 -8.13 -8.86
N GLN A 148 -7.68 -7.21 -9.39
CA GLN A 148 -8.21 -6.08 -8.60
C GLN A 148 -9.28 -6.52 -7.60
N LYS A 149 -10.12 -7.49 -7.95
CA LYS A 149 -11.11 -8.09 -7.03
C LYS A 149 -10.41 -8.74 -5.84
N ASN A 150 -9.44 -9.62 -6.13
CA ASN A 150 -8.69 -10.35 -5.11
C ASN A 150 -7.88 -9.39 -4.23
N TYR A 151 -7.18 -8.43 -4.83
CA TYR A 151 -6.43 -7.43 -4.05
C TYR A 151 -7.33 -6.58 -3.15
N SER A 152 -8.53 -6.21 -3.62
CA SER A 152 -9.51 -5.48 -2.79
C SER A 152 -10.02 -6.31 -1.63
N ARG A 153 -10.27 -7.60 -1.84
CA ARG A 153 -10.62 -8.52 -0.76
C ARG A 153 -9.51 -8.66 0.27
N ILE A 154 -8.26 -8.87 -0.17
CA ILE A 154 -7.09 -9.00 0.70
C ILE A 154 -6.96 -7.78 1.59
N THR A 155 -6.99 -6.58 1.01
CA THR A 155 -6.81 -5.32 1.74
C THR A 155 -7.95 -5.05 2.73
N ILE A 156 -9.21 -5.36 2.40
CA ILE A 156 -10.34 -5.28 3.35
C ILE A 156 -10.14 -6.26 4.50
N CYS A 157 -9.77 -7.52 4.22
CA CYS A 157 -9.49 -8.50 5.25
C CYS A 157 -8.35 -8.03 6.18
N CYS A 158 -7.27 -7.44 5.64
CA CYS A 158 -6.19 -6.88 6.46
C CYS A 158 -6.67 -5.73 7.35
N THR A 159 -7.54 -4.83 6.84
CA THR A 159 -8.17 -3.78 7.66
C THR A 159 -8.98 -4.38 8.81
N ILE A 160 -9.77 -5.43 8.53
CA ILE A 160 -10.55 -6.16 9.54
C ILE A 160 -9.62 -6.82 10.57
N LEU A 161 -8.58 -7.55 10.14
CA LEU A 161 -7.63 -8.22 11.03
C LEU A 161 -6.91 -7.22 11.94
N GLY A 162 -6.48 -6.07 11.40
CA GLY A 162 -5.87 -5.01 12.20
C GLY A 162 -6.81 -4.46 13.29
N ARG A 163 -8.11 -4.39 12.99
CA ARG A 163 -9.15 -3.95 13.95
C ARG A 163 -9.47 -5.01 14.99
N LEU A 164 -9.60 -6.27 14.59
CA LEU A 164 -9.85 -7.40 15.48
C LEU A 164 -8.68 -7.57 16.46
N HIS A 165 -7.46 -7.41 15.97
CA HIS A 165 -6.27 -7.51 16.79
C HIS A 165 -6.22 -6.46 17.90
N LYS A 166 -6.56 -5.20 17.58
CA LYS A 166 -6.64 -4.12 18.58
C LYS A 166 -7.72 -4.36 19.65
N ASN A 167 -8.68 -5.24 19.40
CA ASN A 167 -9.83 -5.53 20.27
C ASN A 167 -9.87 -7.02 20.66
N ALA A 168 -8.72 -7.60 21.04
CA ALA A 168 -8.54 -9.03 21.26
C ALA A 168 -9.27 -9.56 22.52
N ASN A 169 -10.59 -9.77 22.42
CA ASN A 169 -11.40 -10.54 23.36
C ASN A 169 -11.67 -11.95 22.80
N THR A 170 -11.95 -12.96 23.64
CA THR A 170 -12.20 -14.36 23.23
C THR A 170 -13.17 -14.56 22.03
N PRO A 171 -14.35 -13.90 21.94
CA PRO A 171 -15.24 -14.04 20.78
C PRO A 171 -14.66 -13.48 19.46
N CYS A 172 -13.61 -12.66 19.54
CA CYS A 172 -12.89 -12.11 18.40
C CYS A 172 -12.03 -13.17 17.68
N LEU A 173 -11.63 -14.24 18.38
CA LEU A 173 -10.69 -15.24 17.85
C LEU A 173 -11.29 -16.09 16.72
N ALA A 174 -12.52 -16.59 16.87
CA ALA A 174 -13.18 -17.37 15.82
C ALA A 174 -13.43 -16.54 14.55
N VAL A 175 -13.79 -15.26 14.74
CA VAL A 175 -13.94 -14.31 13.63
C VAL A 175 -12.60 -14.05 12.95
N MET A 176 -11.53 -13.85 13.73
CA MET A 176 -10.18 -13.66 13.21
C MET A 176 -9.71 -14.87 12.40
N GLU A 177 -9.93 -16.09 12.89
CA GLU A 177 -9.59 -17.33 12.18
C GLU A 177 -10.29 -17.41 10.82
N GLU A 178 -11.58 -17.13 10.77
CA GLU A 178 -12.33 -17.13 9.51
C GLU A 178 -11.85 -16.05 8.52
N VAL A 179 -11.50 -14.85 9.01
CA VAL A 179 -10.93 -13.79 8.16
C VAL A 179 -9.54 -14.17 7.67
N VAL A 180 -8.70 -14.80 8.50
CA VAL A 180 -7.39 -15.33 8.09
C VAL A 180 -7.55 -16.39 7.02
N ARG A 181 -8.45 -17.37 7.21
CA ARG A 181 -8.73 -18.42 6.23
C ARG A 181 -9.12 -17.83 4.87
N ARG A 182 -10.05 -16.87 4.84
CA ARG A 182 -10.45 -16.19 3.60
C ARG A 182 -9.32 -15.40 2.95
N THR A 183 -8.46 -14.77 3.76
CA THR A 183 -7.28 -14.03 3.25
C THR A 183 -6.28 -14.99 2.60
N ALA A 184 -6.03 -16.13 3.25
CA ALA A 184 -5.16 -17.20 2.79
C ALA A 184 -5.63 -17.81 1.44
N GLU A 185 -6.92 -18.07 1.30
CA GLU A 185 -7.51 -18.54 0.04
C GLU A 185 -7.32 -17.49 -1.07
N THR A 186 -7.71 -16.25 -0.78
CA THR A 186 -7.64 -15.16 -1.77
C THR A 186 -6.21 -14.87 -2.21
N ILE A 187 -5.24 -14.95 -1.32
CA ILE A 187 -3.83 -14.69 -1.66
C ILE A 187 -3.24 -15.80 -2.51
N SER A 188 -3.63 -17.05 -2.24
CA SER A 188 -3.25 -18.20 -3.07
C SER A 188 -3.79 -18.02 -4.49
N ASP A 189 -5.07 -17.64 -4.63
CA ASP A 189 -5.70 -17.36 -5.91
C ASP A 189 -5.03 -16.18 -6.63
N GLN A 190 -4.70 -15.11 -5.89
CA GLN A 190 -3.99 -13.94 -6.45
C GLN A 190 -2.63 -14.33 -7.03
N LEU A 191 -1.84 -15.11 -6.30
CA LEU A 191 -0.52 -15.55 -6.77
C LEU A 191 -0.64 -16.52 -7.94
N ASP A 192 -1.65 -17.38 -7.94
CA ASP A 192 -1.89 -18.32 -9.04
C ASP A 192 -2.28 -17.60 -10.34
N VAL A 193 -3.22 -16.65 -10.27
CA VAL A 193 -3.64 -15.82 -11.42
C VAL A 193 -2.45 -15.07 -12.01
N VAL A 194 -1.64 -14.41 -11.17
CA VAL A 194 -0.47 -13.66 -11.61
C VAL A 194 0.60 -14.58 -12.21
N SER A 195 0.82 -15.76 -11.62
CA SER A 195 1.81 -16.74 -12.08
C SER A 195 1.44 -17.34 -13.44
N ARG A 196 0.16 -17.68 -13.66
CA ARG A 196 -0.31 -18.37 -14.88
C ARG A 196 -0.56 -17.44 -16.05
N SER A 197 -0.96 -16.19 -15.80
CA SER A 197 -1.35 -15.27 -16.87
C SER A 197 -0.15 -14.74 -17.65
N LYS A 198 0.01 -15.19 -18.90
CA LYS A 198 1.04 -14.68 -19.82
C LYS A 198 0.88 -13.19 -20.08
N SER A 199 -0.35 -12.73 -20.28
CA SER A 199 -0.66 -11.31 -20.52
C SER A 199 -0.28 -10.44 -19.34
N TYR A 200 -0.61 -10.85 -18.11
CA TYR A 200 -0.21 -10.10 -16.92
C TYR A 200 1.31 -9.97 -16.82
N ARG A 201 2.04 -11.09 -16.98
CA ARG A 201 3.52 -11.10 -16.91
C ARG A 201 4.15 -10.20 -17.97
N TRP A 202 3.62 -10.23 -19.19
CA TRP A 202 4.10 -9.37 -20.28
C TRP A 202 3.88 -7.89 -19.97
N HIS A 203 2.68 -7.53 -19.52
CA HIS A 203 2.35 -6.14 -19.18
C HIS A 203 3.08 -5.62 -17.94
N PHE A 204 3.41 -6.48 -17.00
CA PHE A 204 4.05 -6.09 -15.74
C PHE A 204 5.39 -5.36 -15.95
N ARG A 205 6.09 -5.64 -17.06
CA ARG A 205 7.34 -4.96 -17.45
C ARG A 205 7.20 -3.43 -17.56
N TRP A 206 6.02 -2.94 -17.92
CA TRP A 206 5.72 -1.51 -18.04
C TRP A 206 4.69 -1.04 -17.02
N ALA A 207 4.45 -1.86 -15.99
CA ALA A 207 3.45 -1.52 -15.01
C ALA A 207 3.91 -0.31 -14.17
N PRO A 208 2.98 0.58 -13.79
CA PRO A 208 3.28 1.68 -12.86
C PRO A 208 3.68 1.14 -11.48
N THR A 209 4.36 1.97 -10.70
CA THR A 209 4.89 1.65 -9.36
C THR A 209 3.90 0.97 -8.43
N TYR A 210 2.65 1.42 -8.43
CA TYR A 210 1.64 0.83 -7.56
C TYR A 210 1.46 -0.67 -7.82
N SER A 211 1.61 -1.14 -9.06
CA SER A 211 1.46 -2.57 -9.38
C SER A 211 2.55 -3.42 -8.71
N ALA A 212 3.77 -2.90 -8.65
CA ALA A 212 4.87 -3.53 -7.91
C ALA A 212 4.62 -3.52 -6.40
N LEU A 213 4.06 -2.44 -5.85
CA LEU A 213 3.69 -2.36 -4.44
C LEU A 213 2.59 -3.36 -4.07
N MET A 214 1.51 -3.44 -4.86
CA MET A 214 0.42 -4.41 -4.63
C MET A 214 0.93 -5.86 -4.67
N LEU A 215 1.81 -6.18 -5.63
CA LEU A 215 2.38 -7.51 -5.77
C LEU A 215 3.32 -7.84 -4.61
N THR A 216 4.20 -6.90 -4.26
CA THR A 216 5.12 -7.04 -3.12
C THR A 216 4.36 -7.27 -1.82
N PHE A 217 3.33 -6.46 -1.57
CA PHE A 217 2.44 -6.63 -0.42
C PHE A 217 1.82 -8.03 -0.38
N SER A 218 1.32 -8.52 -1.52
CA SER A 218 0.73 -9.86 -1.61
C SER A 218 1.76 -10.98 -1.31
N LEU A 219 2.99 -10.86 -1.80
CA LEU A 219 4.05 -11.85 -1.54
C LEU A 219 4.47 -11.86 -0.07
N VAL A 220 4.69 -10.67 0.51
CA VAL A 220 5.06 -10.50 1.92
C VAL A 220 3.97 -11.06 2.82
N LEU A 221 2.72 -10.72 2.56
CA LEU A 221 1.57 -11.18 3.32
C LEU A 221 1.42 -12.71 3.23
N ALA A 222 1.63 -13.32 2.06
CA ALA A 222 1.54 -14.77 1.90
C ALA A 222 2.58 -15.49 2.77
N LEU A 223 3.83 -15.02 2.77
CA LEU A 223 4.90 -15.57 3.63
C LEU A 223 4.57 -15.41 5.12
N GLN A 224 4.01 -14.26 5.53
CA GLN A 224 3.62 -14.03 6.91
C GLN A 224 2.48 -14.97 7.33
N LEU A 225 1.46 -15.15 6.47
CA LEU A 225 0.34 -16.04 6.73
C LEU A 225 0.80 -17.50 6.83
N ALA A 226 1.66 -17.97 5.92
CA ALA A 226 2.22 -19.32 5.96
C ALA A 226 3.01 -19.61 7.25
N ASN A 227 3.80 -18.65 7.73
CA ASN A 227 4.58 -18.82 8.95
C ASN A 227 3.72 -18.81 10.21
N ARG A 228 2.66 -18.00 10.21
CA ARG A 228 1.85 -17.76 11.41
C ARG A 228 0.60 -18.63 11.51
N TRP A 229 0.03 -19.04 10.38
CA TRP A 229 -1.15 -19.91 10.29
C TRP A 229 -0.91 -21.06 9.30
N PRO A 230 -0.02 -21.99 9.64
CA PRO A 230 0.31 -23.13 8.76
C PRO A 230 -0.89 -24.05 8.49
N GLY A 231 -1.96 -23.97 9.29
CA GLY A 231 -3.21 -24.70 9.04
C GLY A 231 -4.05 -24.16 7.87
N HIS A 232 -3.80 -22.92 7.42
CA HIS A 232 -4.54 -22.30 6.31
C HIS A 232 -3.69 -22.09 5.05
N LEU A 233 -2.36 -22.02 5.20
CA LEU A 233 -1.44 -21.86 4.07
C LEU A 233 -0.26 -22.82 4.22
N ASP A 234 -0.09 -23.71 3.25
CA ASP A 234 1.08 -24.60 3.22
C ASP A 234 2.35 -23.79 2.93
N LYS A 235 3.30 -23.85 3.86
CA LYS A 235 4.53 -23.05 3.78
C LYS A 235 5.37 -23.40 2.55
N ALA A 236 5.58 -24.68 2.26
CA ALA A 236 6.42 -25.11 1.16
C ALA A 236 5.83 -24.73 -0.21
N GLN A 237 4.51 -24.86 -0.37
CA GLN A 237 3.77 -24.42 -1.55
C GLN A 237 3.81 -22.89 -1.68
N THR A 238 3.56 -22.17 -0.59
CA THR A 238 3.60 -20.70 -0.59
C THR A 238 4.96 -20.18 -1.03
N GLU A 239 6.04 -20.72 -0.46
CA GLU A 239 7.40 -20.31 -0.85
C GLU A 239 7.69 -20.62 -2.33
N ARG A 240 7.19 -21.74 -2.88
CA ARG A 240 7.31 -22.04 -4.32
C ARG A 240 6.54 -21.04 -5.18
N GLN A 241 5.31 -20.70 -4.81
CA GLN A 241 4.50 -19.70 -5.52
C GLN A 241 5.17 -18.33 -5.46
N VAL A 242 5.68 -17.93 -4.29
CA VAL A 242 6.40 -16.67 -4.09
C VAL A 242 7.64 -16.61 -4.99
N ARG A 243 8.47 -17.67 -5.04
CA ARG A 243 9.63 -17.73 -5.95
C ARG A 243 9.23 -17.61 -7.44
N SER A 244 8.14 -18.27 -7.85
CA SER A 244 7.63 -18.19 -9.24
C SER A 244 7.24 -16.77 -9.64
N VAL A 245 6.62 -16.04 -8.71
CA VAL A 245 6.09 -14.69 -8.95
C VAL A 245 7.16 -13.61 -8.73
N LEU A 246 8.13 -13.84 -7.85
CA LEU A 246 9.22 -12.90 -7.55
C LEU A 246 10.03 -12.52 -8.78
N GLY A 247 10.22 -13.45 -9.73
CA GLY A 247 10.87 -13.15 -11.01
C GLY A 247 10.16 -12.06 -11.84
N LEU A 248 8.89 -11.75 -11.56
CA LEU A 248 8.20 -10.61 -12.18
C LEU A 248 8.65 -9.27 -11.61
N LEU A 249 8.90 -9.20 -10.31
CA LEU A 249 9.40 -8.00 -9.65
C LEU A 249 10.84 -7.70 -10.07
N GLU A 250 11.64 -8.73 -10.36
CA GLU A 250 13.03 -8.58 -10.82
C GLU A 250 13.14 -7.85 -12.17
N MET A 251 12.10 -7.92 -13.01
CA MET A 251 12.04 -7.20 -14.28
C MET A 251 11.73 -5.71 -14.12
N HIS A 252 11.44 -5.24 -12.91
CA HIS A 252 10.98 -3.89 -12.62
C HIS A 252 12.11 -3.05 -11.99
N PRO A 253 12.22 -1.72 -12.25
CA PRO A 253 13.22 -0.84 -11.64
C PRO A 253 13.24 -0.75 -10.10
N TYR A 254 12.47 -1.55 -9.35
CA TYR A 254 12.40 -1.52 -7.89
C TYR A 254 13.12 -2.69 -7.22
N GLN A 255 14.45 -2.71 -7.34
CA GLN A 255 15.31 -3.75 -6.73
C GLN A 255 15.16 -3.83 -5.21
N SER A 256 14.85 -2.72 -4.54
CA SER A 256 14.59 -2.69 -3.10
C SER A 256 13.43 -3.58 -2.67
N LEU A 257 12.33 -3.61 -3.44
CA LEU A 257 11.17 -4.45 -3.18
C LEU A 257 11.51 -5.94 -3.34
N VAL A 258 12.27 -6.28 -4.39
CA VAL A 258 12.77 -7.65 -4.62
C VAL A 258 13.62 -8.11 -3.44
N LEU A 259 14.59 -7.28 -3.01
CA LEU A 259 15.47 -7.58 -1.88
C LEU A 259 14.69 -7.77 -0.57
N GLN A 260 13.61 -7.02 -0.36
CA GLN A 260 12.75 -7.19 0.80
C GLN A 260 12.06 -8.56 0.80
N VAL A 261 11.44 -8.96 -0.32
CA VAL A 261 10.77 -10.26 -0.43
C VAL A 261 11.78 -11.41 -0.31
N ARG A 262 12.96 -11.30 -0.93
CA ARG A 262 14.02 -12.32 -0.81
C ARG A 262 14.46 -12.53 0.64
N ARG A 263 14.75 -11.45 1.37
CA ARG A 263 15.12 -11.54 2.79
C ARG A 263 14.04 -12.21 3.64
N MET A 264 12.76 -11.91 3.37
CA MET A 264 11.65 -12.56 4.08
C MET A 264 11.52 -14.04 3.72
N LEU A 265 11.75 -14.40 2.46
CA LEU A 265 11.72 -15.77 1.99
C LEU A 265 12.86 -16.61 2.60
N GLU A 266 14.06 -16.05 2.70
CA GLU A 266 15.22 -16.68 3.34
C GLU A 266 14.95 -16.92 4.84
N ARG A 267 14.48 -15.90 5.56
CA ARG A 267 14.07 -16.03 6.97
C ARG A 267 12.97 -17.07 7.15
N SER A 268 11.97 -17.07 6.27
CA SER A 268 10.92 -18.09 6.27
C SER A 268 11.52 -19.49 6.15
N ALA A 269 12.47 -19.71 5.24
CA ALA A 269 13.08 -21.02 5.07
C ALA A 269 13.91 -21.48 6.29
N GLU A 270 14.52 -20.53 7.03
CA GLU A 270 15.28 -20.78 8.26
C GLU A 270 14.37 -21.10 9.47
N GLU A 271 13.20 -20.46 9.56
CA GLU A 271 12.22 -20.65 10.64
C GLU A 271 11.48 -22.00 10.51
N ARG A 272 12.17 -23.10 10.82
CA ARG A 272 11.57 -24.46 10.86
C ARG A 272 10.82 -24.77 12.17
N LEU A 273 10.87 -23.88 13.17
CA LEU A 273 10.25 -24.09 14.48
C LEU A 273 8.85 -23.46 14.58
N PRO A 274 7.83 -24.19 15.08
CA PRO A 274 6.46 -23.69 15.18
C PRO A 274 6.33 -22.48 16.10
N TRP A 275 5.60 -21.45 15.66
CA TRP A 275 5.30 -20.23 16.42
C TRP A 275 4.65 -20.48 17.80
N GLN A 276 4.00 -21.64 17.98
CA GLN A 276 3.38 -22.06 19.24
C GLN A 276 4.39 -22.16 20.40
N GLN A 277 5.66 -22.48 20.11
CA GLN A 277 6.72 -22.52 21.12
C GLN A 277 7.23 -21.12 21.52
N ARG A 278 7.08 -20.10 20.67
CA ARG A 278 7.53 -18.72 20.96
C ARG A 278 6.57 -17.94 21.88
N LEU A 279 5.28 -18.28 21.91
CA LEU A 279 4.34 -17.68 22.86
C LEU A 279 4.54 -18.19 24.30
N ALA A 280 5.06 -19.41 24.46
CA ALA A 280 5.39 -19.97 25.77
C ALA A 280 6.65 -19.37 26.40
N THR A 281 7.52 -18.73 25.60
CA THR A 281 8.80 -18.16 26.05
C THR A 281 8.81 -16.64 26.12
N TRP A 282 7.66 -15.98 25.98
CA TRP A 282 7.62 -14.51 26.07
C TRP A 282 7.82 -14.08 27.53
N PRO A 283 8.78 -13.18 27.85
CA PRO A 283 8.92 -12.67 29.20
C PRO A 283 7.65 -11.87 29.52
N VAL A 284 6.95 -12.24 30.57
CA VAL A 284 5.96 -11.37 31.21
C VAL A 284 6.76 -10.19 31.77
N GLU A 285 6.74 -9.05 31.07
CA GLU A 285 7.25 -7.81 31.66
C GLU A 285 6.39 -7.48 32.88
N GLU A 286 6.93 -7.69 34.07
CA GLU A 286 6.35 -7.18 35.30
C GLU A 286 6.29 -5.65 35.23
N PRO A 287 5.17 -5.02 35.58
CA PRO A 287 5.07 -3.57 35.58
C PRO A 287 6.04 -3.01 36.64
N LYS A 288 7.01 -2.21 36.19
CA LYS A 288 7.98 -1.52 37.06
C LYS A 288 7.23 -0.76 38.17
N ARG A 289 7.30 -1.32 39.37
CA ARG A 289 6.80 -0.72 40.60
C ARG A 289 7.65 0.53 40.88
N GLY A 290 7.00 1.69 40.96
CA GLY A 290 7.66 2.99 41.12
C GLY A 290 8.57 3.05 42.34
N ALA A 291 9.81 3.50 42.13
CA ALA A 291 10.72 3.88 43.20
C ALA A 291 10.74 5.41 43.30
N SER A 292 10.02 5.91 44.30
CA SER A 292 10.24 7.22 44.90
C SER A 292 11.63 7.22 45.57
N MET A 293 12.47 8.21 45.27
CA MET A 293 13.53 8.63 46.19
C MET A 293 13.64 10.16 46.20
N GLN A 294 13.20 10.72 47.32
CA GLN A 294 13.66 12.00 47.85
C GLN A 294 15.16 11.91 48.14
N SER A 295 15.91 12.97 47.83
CA SER A 295 17.09 13.34 48.60
C SER A 295 17.28 14.85 48.55
N GLY A 296 17.07 15.48 49.70
CA GLY A 296 17.37 16.89 49.92
C GLY A 296 18.88 17.14 49.94
N ARG A 297 19.27 18.37 49.57
CA ARG A 297 20.58 18.94 49.88
C ARG A 297 20.36 20.31 50.51
N GLN A 298 20.80 20.43 51.77
CA GLN A 298 20.94 21.69 52.49
C GLN A 298 22.30 22.35 52.17
N HIS A 299 22.26 23.68 52.30
CA HIS A 299 23.25 24.74 52.09
C HIS A 299 24.69 24.54 52.61
N ASN A 300 25.69 25.10 51.90
CA ASN A 300 26.23 26.44 52.19
C ASN A 300 27.19 26.98 51.08
N PRO A 301 27.27 28.30 50.85
CA PRO A 301 28.15 29.00 49.88
C PRO A 301 29.41 29.57 50.61
N PRO A 302 30.21 30.57 50.15
CA PRO A 302 30.27 31.33 48.87
C PRO A 302 31.72 31.52 48.31
N LEU A 303 31.89 32.17 47.15
CA LEU A 303 32.71 33.39 47.01
C LEU A 303 32.68 34.00 45.60
N GLU A 304 32.72 35.32 45.63
CA GLU A 304 32.45 36.32 44.61
C GLU A 304 33.67 36.69 43.74
N MET A 305 33.34 37.24 42.56
CA MET A 305 34.06 38.26 41.79
C MET A 305 35.46 37.94 41.24
N GLN A 306 35.61 38.02 39.92
CA GLN A 306 36.07 39.25 39.23
C GLN A 306 36.18 39.02 37.71
N ALA A 307 35.61 39.95 36.94
CA ALA A 307 35.96 40.20 35.54
C ALA A 307 36.96 41.38 35.49
N PRO A 308 37.76 41.48 34.42
CA PRO A 308 37.65 42.63 33.50
C PRO A 308 37.72 42.17 32.03
N VAL A 309 36.95 42.68 31.07
CA VAL A 309 36.86 44.02 30.45
C VAL A 309 38.03 44.36 29.50
N ASN A 310 37.64 44.72 28.26
CA ASN A 310 38.32 45.44 27.16
C ASN A 310 39.01 44.60 26.06
N SER A 311 38.45 44.53 24.83
CA SER A 311 38.54 45.47 23.68
C SER A 311 39.92 45.41 23.01
N SER A 312 40.15 45.36 21.70
CA SER A 312 39.40 45.41 20.45
C SER A 312 40.43 45.19 19.32
N GLU A 313 39.96 44.95 18.10
CA GLU A 313 40.65 45.17 16.81
C GLU A 313 41.69 44.16 16.27
N ASP A 314 41.23 43.47 15.22
CA ASP A 314 41.77 43.52 13.84
C ASP A 314 42.89 42.56 13.39
N GLY A 315 42.80 42.15 12.13
CA GLY A 315 43.86 41.46 11.38
C GLY A 315 43.59 40.01 11.01
N GLY A 316 43.14 39.77 9.78
CA GLY A 316 42.78 38.45 9.27
C GLY A 316 43.95 37.52 8.92
N ALA A 317 43.61 36.28 8.55
CA ALA A 317 44.28 35.49 7.52
C ALA A 317 43.51 34.18 7.30
N ILE A 318 43.27 33.89 6.02
CA ILE A 318 42.89 32.61 5.45
C ILE A 318 43.95 31.57 5.82
N GLN A 319 43.56 30.37 6.27
CA GLN A 319 44.11 29.12 5.70
C GLN A 319 43.37 27.86 6.14
N HIS A 320 43.19 27.00 5.13
CA HIS A 320 42.73 25.64 5.14
C HIS A 320 43.35 24.78 6.25
N THR A 321 42.49 24.08 6.98
CA THR A 321 42.86 22.88 7.72
C THR A 321 42.40 21.67 6.90
N GLU A 322 43.31 21.10 6.11
CA GLU A 322 43.28 19.66 5.83
C GLU A 322 43.95 18.95 6.99
N CYS A 323 43.29 17.96 7.59
CA CYS A 323 43.94 16.70 7.98
C CYS A 323 42.93 15.68 8.54
N ILE A 324 42.92 14.53 7.85
CA ILE A 324 43.09 13.18 8.40
C ILE A 324 41.85 12.44 8.95
N ASP A 325 41.59 11.34 8.22
CA ASP A 325 41.10 10.02 8.62
C ASP A 325 39.90 9.88 9.55
N SER A 326 38.85 9.23 9.02
CA SER A 326 38.61 7.84 9.40
C SER A 326 37.62 7.14 8.48
N SER A 327 38.03 5.96 8.09
CA SER A 327 37.30 4.91 7.42
C SER A 327 36.01 4.47 8.13
N ASN A 328 35.04 4.04 7.29
CA ASN A 328 34.02 3.01 7.51
C ASN A 328 32.61 3.48 7.95
N PRO A 329 31.57 2.64 7.80
CA PRO A 329 30.57 2.72 6.72
C PRO A 329 29.18 3.14 7.24
N GLU A 330 28.41 3.88 6.44
CA GLU A 330 26.98 4.10 6.70
C GLU A 330 26.19 2.82 6.37
N LEU A 331 26.26 1.86 7.30
CA LEU A 331 25.54 0.60 7.29
C LEU A 331 24.90 0.41 8.68
N GLU A 332 24.21 1.43 9.19
CA GLU A 332 23.44 1.34 10.42
C GLU A 332 22.14 2.14 10.30
N ASN A 333 21.05 1.42 9.95
CA ASN A 333 19.68 1.71 10.40
C ASN A 333 18.76 0.53 10.02
N LEU A 334 19.10 -0.65 10.55
CA LEU A 334 18.37 -1.90 10.37
C LEU A 334 17.72 -2.39 11.67
N ASP A 335 17.29 -1.45 12.51
CA ASP A 335 16.81 -1.72 13.87
C ASP A 335 15.29 -1.99 13.99
N TRP A 336 14.56 -2.05 12.88
CA TRP A 336 13.12 -2.39 12.87
C TRP A 336 12.84 -3.91 12.75
N LEU A 337 13.89 -4.74 12.83
CA LEU A 337 13.81 -6.19 12.65
C LEU A 337 14.04 -7.02 13.93
N SER A 338 14.06 -6.35 15.09
CA SER A 338 14.15 -6.99 16.40
C SER A 338 12.73 -7.18 16.95
N GLY A 339 12.34 -8.43 17.22
CA GLY A 339 10.98 -8.81 17.61
C GLY A 339 10.36 -7.93 18.69
N GLY A 340 9.23 -7.30 18.34
CA GLY A 340 8.37 -6.57 19.25
C GLY A 340 7.11 -6.09 18.51
N SER A 341 5.95 -6.62 18.90
CA SER A 341 4.60 -6.15 18.50
C SER A 341 4.26 -6.11 16.99
N ILE A 342 4.30 -7.27 16.30
CA ILE A 342 3.87 -7.43 14.89
C ILE A 342 2.33 -7.54 14.77
N PHE A 343 1.64 -6.64 15.45
CA PHE A 343 0.23 -6.84 15.76
C PHE A 343 -0.52 -5.50 15.76
N GLY A 344 0.17 -4.38 15.99
CA GLY A 344 -0.41 -3.04 15.82
C GLY A 344 -0.79 -2.69 14.37
N ASN A 345 -0.17 -3.30 13.36
CA ASN A 345 0.06 -2.61 12.08
C ASN A 345 -0.14 -3.49 10.83
N TRP A 346 -1.38 -3.95 10.65
CA TRP A 346 -1.85 -4.63 9.44
C TRP A 346 -2.32 -3.69 8.34
N THR A 347 -2.35 -2.38 8.62
CA THR A 347 -2.44 -1.34 7.59
C THR A 347 -1.04 -0.99 7.14
N LEU A 348 -0.89 -0.57 5.88
CA LEU A 348 0.35 0.03 5.34
C LEU A 348 0.91 1.19 6.23
N LEU A 349 0.13 1.66 7.21
CA LEU A 349 0.38 2.76 8.15
C LEU A 349 1.68 2.70 8.96
N GLU A 350 2.40 1.58 9.04
CA GLU A 350 3.76 1.60 9.63
C GLU A 350 4.88 1.02 8.76
N LEU A 351 4.58 0.52 7.56
CA LEU A 351 5.64 0.30 6.56
C LEU A 351 6.16 1.62 5.97
N GLY A 352 5.45 2.74 6.20
CA GLY A 352 5.78 4.07 5.69
C GLY A 352 6.24 5.11 6.72
N ASN A 353 6.30 4.78 8.03
CA ASN A 353 6.44 5.80 9.07
C ASN A 353 7.85 5.99 9.67
N SER A 354 8.91 5.55 8.96
CA SER A 354 10.28 5.87 9.38
C SER A 354 11.23 6.37 8.29
N MET A 355 10.73 6.84 7.13
CA MET A 355 11.59 7.62 6.23
C MET A 355 10.82 8.75 5.55
N SER A 356 11.26 9.98 5.82
CA SER A 356 11.16 11.07 4.86
C SER A 356 11.78 10.60 3.56
N TYR A 357 10.97 10.27 2.56
CA TYR A 357 11.48 10.09 1.20
C TYR A 357 11.99 11.45 0.72
N ASP A 358 13.30 11.55 0.56
CA ASP A 358 13.88 12.65 -0.19
C ASP A 358 13.43 12.53 -1.66
N MET A 359 12.57 13.46 -2.06
CA MET A 359 12.04 13.56 -3.42
C MET A 359 13.06 14.17 -4.40
N SER A 360 14.29 14.46 -3.96
CA SER A 360 15.38 14.96 -4.82
C SER A 360 15.72 14.02 -5.98
N MET A 361 15.48 12.71 -5.85
CA MET A 361 15.70 11.75 -6.95
C MET A 361 14.73 11.86 -8.13
N PHE A 362 13.66 12.66 -8.02
CA PHE A 362 12.75 12.96 -9.14
C PHE A 362 12.95 14.37 -9.72
N GLY A 363 13.88 15.16 -9.18
CA GLY A 363 14.29 16.45 -9.69
C GLY A 363 15.42 16.31 -10.69
N GLY A 364 15.11 15.94 -11.94
CA GLY A 364 16.05 16.16 -13.03
C GLY A 364 16.25 17.67 -13.22
N ASN A 365 17.38 18.20 -12.76
CA ASN A 365 17.88 19.51 -13.17
C ASN A 365 18.17 19.47 -14.68
N GLY A 366 17.14 19.74 -15.48
CA GLY A 366 17.32 20.26 -16.83
C GLY A 366 17.66 21.74 -16.70
N ALA A 367 18.95 22.05 -16.75
CA ALA A 367 19.38 23.40 -17.07
C ALA A 367 18.87 23.76 -18.47
N ILE A 368 18.20 24.91 -18.59
CA ILE A 368 17.92 25.59 -19.85
C ILE A 368 19.21 26.19 -20.39
#